data_AF-A0A2W7KG78-F1
#
_entry.id   AF-A0A2W7KG78-F1
#
_cell.length_a   1.000
_cell.length_b   1.000
_cell.length_c   1.000
_cell.angle_alpha   90.00
_cell.angle_beta   90.00
_cell.angle_gamma   90.00
#
_symmetry.space_group_name_H-M   'P 1'
#
loop_
_entity.id
_entity.type
_entity.pdbx_description
1 polymer ?
#
loop_
_entity_poly.entity_id
_entity_poly.type
_entity_poly.pdbx_seq_one_letter_code
_entity_poly.pdbx_strand_id
1 'polypeptide(L)'
;MGHILRGLVMGLAVAVCSPAARAQSCLAAADRQAFDVRALQSQLMVAAITCGMEQPYNQFVRRHQGELRRAWSTIQGHFRRRGEGQGGTDRYITGLANTHSQDSLRYGDAFCRSVGGLFDAALAAPNGVALQQLTLTGQISTLQDAPACTRPAPLRVATTNGR
;
A
#
# COMPACT_ATOMS: atom_id res chain seq x y z
N MET A 1 -8.11 -57.57 -50.91
CA MET A 1 -8.86 -57.42 -49.64
C MET A 1 -7.85 -57.44 -48.50
N GLY A 2 -7.54 -56.41 -47.73
CA GLY A 2 -7.91 -54.99 -47.70
C GLY A 2 -6.83 -54.27 -46.87
N HIS A 3 -6.41 -53.08 -47.29
CA HIS A 3 -5.47 -52.25 -46.57
C HIS A 3 -6.21 -51.50 -45.45
N ILE A 4 -5.76 -51.61 -44.20
CA ILE A 4 -6.25 -50.74 -43.13
C ILE A 4 -5.13 -49.78 -42.75
N LEU A 5 -5.21 -48.61 -43.37
CA LEU A 5 -4.52 -47.37 -43.06
C LEU A 5 -4.98 -46.89 -41.67
N ARG A 6 -4.11 -46.92 -40.65
CA ARG A 6 -4.35 -46.25 -39.37
C ARG A 6 -3.59 -44.93 -39.38
N GLY A 7 -4.35 -43.84 -39.52
CA GLY A 7 -3.85 -42.49 -39.67
C GLY A 7 -3.05 -42.00 -38.45
N LEU A 8 -1.88 -41.44 -38.72
CA LEU A 8 -1.15 -40.57 -37.82
C LEU A 8 -1.79 -39.17 -37.88
N VAL A 9 -2.57 -38.82 -36.86
CA VAL A 9 -3.02 -37.43 -36.66
C VAL A 9 -1.97 -36.74 -35.78
N MET A 10 -1.10 -35.97 -36.43
CA MET A 10 -0.14 -35.08 -35.77
C MET A 10 -0.89 -33.84 -35.28
N GLY A 11 -1.28 -33.85 -34.01
CA GLY A 11 -1.92 -32.70 -33.35
C GLY A 11 -0.92 -31.58 -33.11
N LEU A 12 -1.06 -30.48 -33.85
CA LEU A 12 -0.29 -29.24 -33.66
C LEU A 12 -0.68 -28.61 -32.31
N ALA A 13 0.18 -28.74 -31.30
CA ALA A 13 -0.01 -28.07 -30.02
C ALA A 13 0.19 -26.55 -30.19
N VAL A 14 -0.91 -25.80 -30.29
CA VAL A 14 -0.88 -24.34 -30.20
C VAL A 14 -0.54 -23.98 -28.75
N ALA A 15 0.72 -23.63 -28.52
CA ALA A 15 1.17 -23.05 -27.25
C ALA A 15 0.48 -21.68 -27.08
N VAL A 16 -0.63 -21.66 -26.36
CA VAL A 16 -1.27 -20.43 -25.92
C VAL A 16 -0.28 -19.77 -24.95
N CYS A 17 0.42 -18.73 -25.42
CA CYS A 17 1.13 -17.81 -24.56
C CYS A 17 0.11 -17.07 -23.71
N SER A 18 -0.25 -17.65 -22.56
CA SER A 18 -0.87 -16.90 -21.49
C SER A 18 0.07 -15.75 -21.15
N PRO A 19 -0.36 -14.48 -21.14
CA PRO A 19 0.45 -13.43 -20.58
C PRO A 19 0.58 -13.78 -19.09
N ALA A 20 1.75 -14.28 -18.70
CA ALA A 20 2.11 -14.33 -17.30
C ALA A 20 1.93 -12.91 -16.80
N ALA A 21 0.92 -12.69 -15.94
CA ALA A 21 0.72 -11.44 -15.26
C ALA A 21 1.99 -11.19 -14.47
N ARG A 22 2.92 -10.44 -15.07
CA ARG A 22 4.13 -9.99 -14.41
C ARG A 22 3.63 -9.23 -13.20
N ALA A 23 3.90 -9.75 -12.01
CA ALA A 23 3.61 -9.05 -10.77
C ALA A 23 4.09 -7.61 -10.96
N GLN A 24 3.17 -6.65 -11.02
CA GLN A 24 3.56 -5.26 -11.20
C GLN A 24 4.55 -4.92 -10.09
N SER A 25 5.80 -4.61 -10.48
CA SER A 25 6.87 -4.17 -9.58
C SER A 25 6.68 -2.73 -9.12
N CYS A 26 5.51 -2.16 -9.37
CA CYS A 26 5.14 -0.80 -9.08
C CYS A 26 3.90 -0.76 -8.17
N LEU A 27 3.70 0.37 -7.52
CA LEU A 27 2.63 0.61 -6.57
C LEU A 27 1.57 1.52 -7.17
N ALA A 28 0.30 1.13 -7.07
CA ALA A 28 -0.81 2.00 -7.45
C ALA A 28 -0.86 3.22 -6.50
N ALA A 29 -1.29 4.38 -7.00
CA ALA A 29 -1.35 5.61 -6.20
C ALA A 29 -2.21 5.45 -4.93
N ALA A 30 -3.34 4.76 -5.03
CA ALA A 30 -4.20 4.46 -3.88
C ALA A 30 -3.52 3.53 -2.86
N ASP A 31 -2.77 2.52 -3.32
CA ASP A 31 -1.99 1.66 -2.44
C ASP A 31 -0.90 2.49 -1.73
N ARG A 32 -0.19 3.37 -2.46
CA ARG A 32 0.83 4.27 -1.89
C ARG A 32 0.25 5.16 -0.79
N GLN A 33 -0.86 5.85 -1.07
CA GLN A 33 -1.52 6.68 -0.08
C GLN A 33 -1.92 5.86 1.16
N ALA A 34 -2.45 4.66 0.97
CA ALA A 34 -2.83 3.80 2.09
C ALA A 34 -1.62 3.39 2.95
N PHE A 35 -0.51 3.00 2.33
CA PHE A 35 0.74 2.69 3.01
C PHE A 35 1.31 3.90 3.77
N ASP A 36 1.28 5.09 3.17
CA ASP A 36 1.76 6.33 3.80
C ASP A 36 0.90 6.73 5.01
N VAL A 37 -0.42 6.65 4.88
CA VAL A 37 -1.35 6.92 5.99
C VAL A 37 -1.14 5.93 7.14
N ARG A 38 -0.86 4.66 6.83
CA ARG A 38 -0.58 3.65 7.86
C ARG A 38 0.78 3.87 8.53
N ALA A 39 1.80 4.31 7.79
CA ALA A 39 3.08 4.74 8.34
C ALA A 39 2.91 5.89 9.33
N LEU A 40 2.20 6.96 8.94
CA LEU A 40 1.87 8.06 9.84
C LEU A 40 1.16 7.58 11.10
N GLN A 41 0.11 6.74 10.97
CA GLN A 41 -0.60 6.21 12.12
C GLN A 41 0.34 5.43 13.07
N SER A 42 1.24 4.61 12.52
CA SER A 42 2.18 3.82 13.32
C SER A 42 3.20 4.69 14.05
N GLN A 43 3.76 5.71 13.39
CA GLN A 43 4.64 6.71 14.00
C GLN A 43 3.94 7.42 15.17
N LEU A 44 2.70 7.88 14.97
CA LEU A 44 1.91 8.56 16.00
C LEU A 44 1.54 7.61 17.16
N MET A 45 1.30 6.33 16.88
CA MET A 45 1.05 5.32 17.91
C MET A 45 2.30 5.05 18.75
N VAL A 46 3.48 4.95 18.14
CA VAL A 46 4.74 4.83 18.89
C VAL A 46 4.99 6.09 19.72
N ALA A 47 4.72 7.29 19.18
CA ALA A 47 4.76 8.53 19.96
C ALA A 47 3.79 8.53 21.14
N ALA A 48 2.59 7.98 20.98
CA ALA A 48 1.64 7.84 22.08
C ALA A 48 2.24 7.03 23.24
N ILE A 49 2.87 5.90 22.93
CA ILE A 49 3.44 4.98 23.93
C ILE A 49 4.74 5.54 24.52
N THR A 50 5.68 5.98 23.67
CA THR A 50 7.02 6.41 24.09
C THR A 50 7.02 7.78 24.76
N CYS A 51 6.13 8.69 24.34
CA CYS A 51 6.14 10.09 24.77
C CYS A 51 4.93 10.48 25.64
N GLY A 52 4.05 9.54 26.01
CA GLY A 52 2.84 9.83 26.78
C GLY A 52 1.78 10.64 26.02
N MET A 53 1.75 10.52 24.69
CA MET A 53 0.85 11.28 23.80
C MET A 53 -0.43 10.52 23.45
N GLU A 54 -1.00 9.79 24.41
CA GLU A 54 -2.16 8.91 24.19
C GLU A 54 -3.42 9.70 23.82
N GLN A 55 -3.65 10.83 24.47
CA GLN A 55 -4.82 11.68 24.23
C GLN A 55 -4.87 12.25 22.79
N PRO A 56 -3.82 12.93 22.28
CA PRO A 56 -3.83 13.40 20.89
C PRO A 56 -3.87 12.24 19.88
N TYR A 57 -3.27 11.08 20.17
CA TYR A 57 -3.42 9.89 19.33
C TYR A 57 -4.86 9.40 19.25
N ASN A 58 -5.55 9.31 20.39
CA ASN A 58 -6.95 8.91 20.42
C ASN A 58 -7.84 9.91 19.68
N GLN A 59 -7.54 11.22 19.76
CA GLN A 59 -8.23 12.24 18.98
C GLN A 59 -8.00 12.08 17.48
N PHE A 60 -6.74 11.84 17.08
CA PHE A 60 -6.35 11.56 15.70
C PHE A 60 -7.13 10.36 15.14
N VAL A 61 -7.14 9.23 15.86
CA VAL A 61 -7.86 8.02 15.45
C VAL A 61 -9.36 8.29 15.30
N ARG A 62 -9.99 8.96 16.27
CA ARG A 62 -11.42 9.29 16.21
C ARG A 62 -11.75 10.18 15.01
N ARG A 63 -10.96 11.22 14.78
CA ARG A 63 -11.16 12.16 13.66
C ARG A 63 -11.01 11.48 12.31
N HIS A 64 -10.01 10.61 12.17
CA HIS A 64 -9.61 10.03 10.89
C HIS A 64 -10.02 8.57 10.70
N GLN A 65 -10.89 8.03 11.55
CA GLN A 65 -11.33 6.62 11.51
C GLN A 65 -11.81 6.15 10.12
N GLY A 66 -12.40 7.06 9.32
CA GLY A 66 -12.80 6.75 7.95
C GLY A 66 -11.59 6.49 7.04
N GLU A 67 -10.60 7.38 7.08
CA GLU A 67 -9.36 7.24 6.31
C GLU A 67 -8.52 6.06 6.76
N LEU A 68 -8.39 5.86 8.08
CA LEU A 68 -7.63 4.74 8.64
C LEU A 68 -8.24 3.38 8.23
N ARG A 69 -9.57 3.25 8.23
CA ARG A 69 -10.26 2.05 7.73
C ARG A 69 -10.09 1.85 6.23
N ARG A 70 -10.14 2.92 5.43
CA ARG A 70 -9.89 2.86 3.98
C ARG A 70 -8.46 2.41 3.68
N ALA A 71 -7.47 2.97 4.38
CA ALA A 71 -6.08 2.57 4.25
C ALA A 71 -5.88 1.09 4.60
N TRP A 72 -6.47 0.64 5.72
CA TRP A 72 -6.43 -0.76 6.14
C TRP A 72 -7.01 -1.72 5.10
N SER A 73 -8.20 -1.42 4.57
CA SER A 73 -8.83 -2.24 3.52
C SER A 73 -7.99 -2.30 2.25
N THR A 74 -7.40 -1.16 1.86
CA THR A 74 -6.53 -1.07 0.68
C THR A 74 -5.28 -1.92 0.83
N ILE A 75 -4.61 -1.86 1.98
CA ILE A 75 -3.41 -2.67 2.28
C ILE A 75 -3.74 -4.17 2.25
N GLN A 76 -4.83 -4.60 2.89
CA GLN A 76 -5.27 -6.00 2.82
C GLN A 76 -5.56 -6.43 1.38
N GLY A 77 -6.20 -5.57 0.59
CA GLY A 77 -6.43 -5.79 -0.84
C GLY A 77 -5.12 -5.95 -1.61
N HIS A 78 -4.11 -5.12 -1.31
CA HIS A 78 -2.79 -5.20 -1.92
C HIS A 78 -2.13 -6.56 -1.65
N PHE A 79 -2.01 -6.98 -0.38
CA PHE A 79 -1.37 -8.26 -0.05
C PHE A 79 -2.16 -9.47 -0.53
N ARG A 80 -3.50 -9.39 -0.61
CA ARG A 80 -4.32 -10.42 -1.27
C ARG A 80 -4.00 -10.55 -2.77
N ARG A 81 -3.90 -9.44 -3.50
CA ARG A 81 -3.53 -9.45 -4.93
C ARG A 81 -2.12 -10.02 -5.16
N ARG A 82 -1.24 -9.91 -4.17
CA ARG A 82 0.13 -10.45 -4.19
C ARG A 82 0.21 -11.94 -3.81
N GLY A 83 -0.89 -12.57 -3.41
CA GLY A 83 -0.90 -13.95 -2.92
C GLY A 83 -0.37 -14.13 -1.50
N GLU A 84 -0.11 -13.03 -0.77
CA GLU A 84 0.43 -13.05 0.59
C GLU A 84 -0.67 -13.00 1.67
N GLY A 85 -1.85 -12.50 1.31
CA GLY A 85 -3.04 -12.48 2.16
C GLY A 85 -2.84 -11.74 3.48
N GLN A 86 -3.45 -12.28 4.55
CA GLN A 86 -3.35 -11.70 5.89
C GLN A 86 -1.90 -11.73 6.42
N GLY A 87 -1.14 -12.80 6.15
CA GLY A 87 0.25 -12.92 6.60
C GLY A 87 1.15 -11.82 6.05
N GLY A 88 0.97 -11.41 4.80
CA GLY A 88 1.67 -10.24 4.23
C GLY A 88 1.30 -8.94 4.95
N THR A 89 0.01 -8.77 5.27
CA THR A 89 -0.50 -7.60 6.01
C THR A 89 0.10 -7.52 7.41
N ASP A 90 0.08 -8.63 8.16
CA ASP A 90 0.58 -8.68 9.54
C ASP A 90 2.09 -8.42 9.57
N ARG A 91 2.87 -9.05 8.69
CA ARG A 91 4.31 -8.80 8.55
C ARG A 91 4.60 -7.32 8.31
N TYR A 92 3.84 -6.68 7.42
CA TYR A 92 4.00 -5.27 7.13
C TYR A 92 3.70 -4.39 8.35
N ILE A 93 2.57 -4.61 9.04
CA ILE A 93 2.22 -3.81 10.24
C ILE A 93 3.23 -3.98 11.36
N THR A 94 3.61 -5.23 11.66
CA THR A 94 4.60 -5.52 12.70
C THR A 94 5.96 -4.91 12.35
N GLY A 95 6.40 -5.07 11.09
CA GLY A 95 7.65 -4.45 10.63
C GLY A 95 7.63 -2.93 10.78
N LEU A 96 6.51 -2.30 10.44
CA LEU A 96 6.35 -0.85 10.52
C LEU A 96 6.41 -0.36 11.96
N ALA A 97 5.69 -1.02 12.88
CA ALA A 97 5.75 -0.72 14.30
C ALA A 97 7.17 -0.88 14.86
N ASN A 98 7.86 -1.97 14.51
CA ASN A 98 9.24 -2.20 14.91
C ASN A 98 10.20 -1.14 14.37
N THR A 99 9.99 -0.68 13.13
CA THR A 99 10.80 0.38 12.52
C THR A 99 10.65 1.69 13.29
N HIS A 100 9.41 2.11 13.57
CA HIS A 100 9.17 3.35 14.31
C HIS A 100 9.61 3.27 15.78
N SER A 101 9.48 2.11 16.43
CA SER A 101 10.04 1.90 17.77
C SER A 101 11.57 1.99 17.76
N GLN A 102 12.23 1.47 16.73
CA GLN A 102 13.68 1.63 16.61
C GLN A 102 14.08 3.09 16.35
N ASP A 103 13.29 3.82 15.55
CA ASP A 103 13.51 5.25 15.33
C ASP A 103 13.32 6.05 16.63
N SER A 104 12.31 5.75 17.44
CA SER A 104 12.12 6.41 18.74
C SER A 104 13.27 6.15 19.70
N LEU A 105 13.80 4.92 19.73
CA LEU A 105 15.00 4.58 20.50
C LEU A 105 16.26 5.27 19.97
N ARG A 106 16.43 5.35 18.64
CA ARG A 106 17.59 5.97 18.01
C ARG A 106 17.67 7.46 18.29
N TYR A 107 16.53 8.16 18.22
CA TYR A 107 16.47 9.61 18.38
C TYR A 107 16.21 10.06 19.82
N GLY A 108 15.79 9.16 20.71
CA GLY A 108 15.55 9.45 22.13
C GLY A 108 14.63 10.66 22.33
N ASP A 109 15.01 11.58 23.19
CA ASP A 109 14.20 12.79 23.48
C ASP A 109 13.92 13.66 22.25
N ALA A 110 14.79 13.62 21.23
CA ALA A 110 14.56 14.37 20.00
C ALA A 110 13.32 13.85 19.23
N PHE A 111 13.03 12.55 19.34
CA PHE A 111 11.81 11.96 18.79
C PHE A 111 10.58 12.65 19.37
N CYS A 112 10.45 12.69 20.70
CA CYS A 112 9.29 13.27 21.37
C CYS A 112 9.12 14.76 21.10
N ARG A 113 10.21 15.53 20.98
CA ARG A 113 10.15 16.94 20.56
C ARG A 113 9.66 17.11 19.13
N SER A 114 10.06 16.22 18.22
CA SER A 114 9.70 16.32 16.79
C SER A 114 8.25 15.93 16.48
N VAL A 115 7.67 14.99 17.23
CA VAL A 115 6.32 14.45 16.95
C VAL A 115 5.17 15.30 17.47
N GLY A 116 5.42 16.25 18.38
CA GLY A 116 4.38 17.15 18.90
C GLY A 116 3.69 17.96 17.78
N GLY A 117 4.47 18.66 16.94
CA GLY A 117 3.92 19.40 15.80
C GLY A 117 3.29 18.52 14.72
N LEU A 118 3.69 17.24 14.64
CA LEU A 118 3.09 16.28 13.71
C LEU A 118 1.66 15.91 14.13
N PHE A 119 1.35 15.83 15.44
CA PHE A 119 -0.02 15.62 15.91
C PHE A 119 -0.94 16.76 15.52
N ASP A 120 -0.51 18.01 15.72
CA ASP A 120 -1.30 19.19 15.36
C ASP A 120 -1.60 19.22 13.86
N ALA A 121 -0.59 18.94 13.04
CA ALA A 121 -0.74 18.87 11.59
C ALA A 121 -1.68 17.71 11.17
N ALA A 122 -1.54 16.54 11.81
CA ALA A 122 -2.38 15.37 11.53
C ALA A 122 -3.84 15.62 11.94
N LEU A 123 -4.09 16.32 13.04
CA LEU A 123 -5.42 16.73 13.46
C LEU A 123 -6.01 17.77 12.51
N ALA A 124 -5.22 18.71 12.00
CA ALA A 124 -5.68 19.71 11.03
C ALA A 124 -5.94 19.13 9.62
N ALA A 125 -5.38 17.96 9.30
CA ALA A 125 -5.52 17.36 7.97
C ALA A 125 -7.01 17.18 7.58
N PRO A 126 -7.43 17.56 6.37
CA PRO A 126 -8.82 17.42 5.93
C PRO A 126 -9.18 16.03 5.39
N ASN A 127 -8.22 15.23 4.92
CA ASN A 127 -8.46 13.95 4.25
C ASN A 127 -7.19 13.09 4.15
N GLY A 128 -7.32 11.89 3.58
CA GLY A 128 -6.22 10.94 3.42
C GLY A 128 -5.04 11.43 2.56
N VAL A 129 -5.27 12.34 1.60
CA VAL A 129 -4.18 12.93 0.78
C VAL A 129 -3.34 13.87 1.64
N ALA A 130 -3.97 14.70 2.46
CA ALA A 130 -3.26 15.55 3.40
C ALA A 130 -2.48 14.73 4.45
N LEU A 131 -3.04 13.62 4.91
CA LEU A 131 -2.33 12.69 5.80
C LEU A 131 -1.09 12.06 5.12
N GLN A 132 -1.21 11.63 3.86
CA GLN A 132 -0.06 11.16 3.09
C GLN A 132 1.03 12.24 2.98
N GLN A 133 0.65 13.49 2.73
CA GLN A 133 1.62 14.58 2.61
C GLN A 133 2.42 14.79 3.91
N LEU A 134 1.81 14.54 5.07
CA LEU A 134 2.52 14.59 6.36
C LEU A 134 3.55 13.46 6.50
N THR A 135 3.26 12.26 5.99
CA THR A 135 4.24 11.17 5.93
C THR A 135 5.47 11.58 5.13
N LEU A 136 5.26 12.19 3.96
CA LEU A 136 6.34 12.63 3.07
C LEU A 136 7.16 13.79 3.67
N THR A 137 6.47 14.82 4.17
CA THR A 137 7.11 16.05 4.67
C THR A 137 7.78 15.81 6.03
N GLY A 138 7.17 14.97 6.88
CA GLY A 138 7.73 14.55 8.17
C GLY A 138 8.82 13.50 8.05
N GLN A 139 9.19 13.08 6.83
CA GLN A 139 10.21 12.06 6.55
C GLN A 139 9.98 10.77 7.36
N ILE A 140 8.71 10.38 7.51
CA ILE A 140 8.31 9.22 8.29
C ILE A 140 8.77 7.96 7.57
N SER A 141 9.51 7.09 8.26
CA SER A 141 9.98 5.81 7.73
C SER A 141 8.82 4.98 7.15
N THR A 142 8.97 4.50 5.92
CA THR A 142 8.01 3.58 5.29
C THR A 142 8.69 2.27 4.91
N LEU A 143 7.97 1.15 4.93
CA LEU A 143 8.50 -0.14 4.47
C LEU A 143 8.17 -0.47 3.01
N GLN A 144 7.37 0.37 2.35
CA GLN A 144 6.95 0.15 0.98
C GLN A 144 7.64 1.16 0.06
N ASP A 145 8.68 0.72 -0.66
CA ASP A 145 9.51 1.62 -1.49
C ASP A 145 9.35 1.36 -3.00
N ALA A 146 8.35 0.57 -3.38
CA ALA A 146 8.08 0.31 -4.79
C ALA A 146 7.74 1.61 -5.56
N PRO A 147 8.26 1.79 -6.78
CA PRO A 147 7.99 2.98 -7.58
C PRO A 147 6.51 3.06 -7.97
N ALA A 148 6.01 4.27 -8.23
CA ALA A 148 4.63 4.45 -8.69
C ALA A 148 4.39 3.78 -10.06
N CYS A 149 3.20 3.24 -10.27
CA CYS A 149 2.83 2.68 -11.57
C CYS A 149 2.60 3.77 -12.62
N THR A 150 3.42 3.77 -13.68
CA THR A 150 3.15 4.56 -14.89
C THR A 150 2.15 3.78 -15.76
N ARG A 151 0.84 3.90 -15.49
CA ARG A 151 -0.16 3.40 -16.43
C ARG A 151 -0.60 4.56 -17.34
N PRO A 152 -0.31 4.55 -18.65
CA PRO A 152 -0.91 5.51 -19.56
C PRO A 152 -2.44 5.32 -19.59
N ALA A 153 -3.19 6.42 -19.70
CA ALA A 153 -4.63 6.36 -19.85
C ALA A 153 -5.00 5.48 -21.07
N PRO A 154 -6.02 4.60 -20.98
CA PRO A 154 -6.45 3.87 -22.17
C PRO A 154 -6.94 4.90 -23.20
N LEU A 155 -6.27 4.97 -24.36
CA LEU A 155 -6.79 5.67 -25.53
C LEU A 155 -8.18 5.09 -25.81
N ARG A 156 -9.21 5.92 -25.68
CA ARG A 156 -10.55 5.57 -26.19
C ARG A 156 -10.42 5.46 -27.70
N VAL A 157 -10.29 4.24 -28.21
CA VAL A 157 -10.52 3.98 -29.63
C VAL A 157 -12.00 4.23 -29.85
N ALA A 158 -12.33 5.41 -30.37
CA ALA A 158 -13.65 5.69 -30.88
C ALA A 158 -13.87 4.76 -32.08
N THR A 159 -14.62 3.68 -31.89
CA THR A 159 -15.14 2.87 -32.98
C THR A 159 -16.19 3.71 -33.71
N THR A 160 -15.77 4.38 -34.78
CA THR A 160 -16.70 4.91 -35.78
C THR A 160 -17.30 3.71 -36.53
N ASN A 161 -18.54 3.35 -36.19
CA ASN A 161 -19.28 2.33 -36.91
C ASN A 161 -19.69 2.91 -38.26
N GLY A 162 -19.06 2.42 -39.34
CA GLY A 162 -19.39 2.78 -40.72
C GLY A 162 -20.68 2.10 -41.16
N ARG A 163 -21.54 2.91 -41.77
CA ARG A 163 -22.85 2.59 -42.34
C ARG A 163 -22.80 1.58 -43.47
#